data_AF-A0A7G7MT87-F1
#
_entry.id   AF-A0A7G7MT87-F1
#
_cell.length_a   1.000
_cell.length_b   1.000
_cell.length_c   1.000
_cell.angle_alpha   90.00
_cell.angle_beta   90.00
_cell.angle_gamma   90.00
#
_symmetry.space_group_name_H-M   'P 1'
#
loop_
_entity.id
_entity.type
_entity.pdbx_description
1 polymer ?
#
loop_
_entity_poly.entity_id
_entity_poly.type
_entity_poly.pdbx_seq_one_letter_code
_entity_poly.pdbx_strand_id
1 'polypeptide(L)' 'MPDERLHEKACACLVLRDGASFDLAELRRWLAEKKVTRHFWPEYVQVYPEFPVTPSGKIKKFALREQVATIDTRPIDEGA' A
#
# COMPACT_ATOMS: atom_id res chain seq x y z
N MET A 1 -5.00 -4.41 7.93
CA MET A 1 -4.12 -5.47 8.46
C MET A 1 -4.31 -5.46 9.96
N PRO A 2 -4.65 -6.59 10.60
CA PRO A 2 -4.82 -6.62 12.05
C PRO A 2 -3.43 -6.53 12.69
N ASP A 3 -3.16 -5.43 13.38
CA ASP A 3 -1.91 -5.17 14.12
C ASP A 3 -2.30 -5.04 15.60
N GLU A 4 -1.69 -5.83 16.48
CA GLU A 4 -2.12 -5.99 17.89
C GLU A 4 -1.94 -4.70 18.74
N ARG A 5 -1.29 -3.66 18.21
CA ARG A 5 -1.09 -2.37 18.91
C ARG A 5 -1.84 -1.18 18.33
N LEU A 6 -2.12 -1.16 17.02
CA LEU A 6 -2.83 -0.07 16.33
C LEU A 6 -3.86 -0.69 15.38
N HIS A 7 -5.11 -0.70 15.84
CA HIS A 7 -6.27 -1.39 15.25
C HIS A 7 -6.33 -1.51 13.70
N GLU A 8 -5.87 -0.54 12.90
CA GLU A 8 -5.76 -0.67 11.44
C GLU A 8 -4.62 0.20 10.88
N LYS A 9 -3.64 -0.39 10.17
CA LYS A 9 -2.61 0.37 9.42
C LYS A 9 -2.94 0.48 7.93
N ALA A 10 -2.69 1.66 7.35
CA ALA A 10 -2.95 1.93 5.94
C ALA A 10 -1.83 1.36 5.06
N CYS A 11 -2.22 0.53 4.07
CA CYS A 11 -1.32 -0.02 3.06
C CYS A 11 -1.76 0.44 1.66
N ALA A 12 -0.84 1.02 0.90
CA ALA A 12 -1.06 1.40 -0.49
C ALA A 12 -0.62 0.25 -1.41
N CYS A 13 -1.57 -0.30 -2.15
CA CYS A 13 -1.31 -1.30 -3.20
C CYS A 13 -1.14 -0.57 -4.54
N LEU A 14 -0.01 -0.79 -5.21
CA LEU A 14 0.34 -0.10 -6.45
C LEU A 14 0.67 -1.11 -7.55
N VAL A 15 0.28 -0.81 -8.78
CA VAL A 15 0.80 -1.47 -9.98
C VAL A 15 1.56 -0.41 -10.77
N LEU A 16 2.84 -0.65 -10.97
CA LEU A 16 3.70 0.27 -11.71
C LEU A 16 3.53 0.03 -13.21
N ARG A 17 3.67 1.11 -13.99
CA ARG A 17 3.80 0.98 -15.43
C ARG A 17 5.19 0.44 -15.76
N ASP A 18 5.34 -0.17 -16.93
CA ASP A 18 6.61 -0.71 -17.38
C ASP A 18 7.72 0.35 -17.33
N GLY A 19 8.87 0.00 -16.75
CA GLY A 19 10.01 0.91 -16.54
C GLY A 19 9.83 1.96 -15.43
N ALA A 20 8.70 1.98 -14.70
CA ALA A 20 8.53 2.89 -13.58
C ALA A 20 9.05 2.27 -12.27
N SER A 21 9.84 3.04 -11.53
CA SER A 21 10.22 2.76 -10.15
C SER A 21 9.38 3.64 -9.21
N PHE A 22 9.08 3.13 -8.02
CA PHE A 22 8.31 3.88 -7.04
C PHE A 22 8.93 3.78 -5.66
N ASP A 23 8.95 4.91 -4.96
CA ASP A 23 9.48 5.03 -3.61
C ASP A 23 8.43 5.62 -2.66
N LEU A 24 8.42 5.16 -1.41
CA LEU A 24 7.48 5.64 -0.40
C LEU A 24 7.68 7.13 -0.11
N ALA A 25 8.90 7.65 -0.15
CA ALA A 25 9.13 9.09 0.03
C ALA A 25 8.48 9.89 -1.10
N GLU A 26 8.43 9.35 -2.33
CA GLU A 26 7.71 9.98 -3.43
C GLU A 26 6.19 10.00 -3.20
N LEU A 27 5.63 8.90 -2.70
CA LEU A 27 4.23 8.86 -2.29
C LEU A 27 3.91 9.92 -1.23
N ARG A 28 4.74 10.00 -0.19
CA ARG A 28 4.58 10.96 0.90
C ARG A 28 4.68 12.39 0.40
N ARG A 29 5.65 12.69 -0.48
CA ARG A 29 5.77 14.00 -1.14
C ARG A 29 4.51 14.35 -1.94
N TRP A 30 4.01 13.40 -2.74
CA TRP A 30 2.80 13.60 -3.53
C TRP A 30 1.56 13.83 -2.64
N LEU A 31 1.38 13.04 -1.59
CA LEU A 31 0.30 13.20 -0.61
C LEU A 31 0.38 14.54 0.13
N ALA A 32 1.59 14.99 0.46
CA ALA A 32 1.84 16.30 1.06
C ALA A 32 1.43 17.44 0.12
N GLU A 33 1.81 17.36 -1.16
CA GLU A 33 1.42 18.35 -2.19
C GLU A 33 -0.11 18.39 -2.36
N LYS A 34 -0.76 17.23 -2.32
CA LYS A 34 -2.23 17.12 -2.36
C LYS A 34 -2.92 17.51 -1.04
N LYS A 35 -2.17 17.94 -0.02
CA LYS A 35 -2.68 18.33 1.30
C LYS A 35 -3.50 17.21 1.98
N VAL A 36 -3.15 15.95 1.73
CA VAL A 36 -3.77 14.81 2.40
C VAL A 36 -3.32 14.77 3.86
N THR A 37 -4.27 14.61 4.79
CA THR A 37 -3.96 14.50 6.22
C THR A 37 -3.05 13.31 6.49
N ARG A 38 -2.02 13.51 7.32
CA ARG A 38 -1.01 12.48 7.66
C ARG A 38 -1.59 11.17 8.18
N HIS A 39 -2.76 11.21 8.82
CA HIS A 39 -3.47 10.02 9.29
C HIS A 39 -3.89 9.07 8.16
N PHE A 40 -4.10 9.58 6.94
CA PHE A 40 -4.40 8.76 5.76
C PHE A 40 -3.16 8.32 5.00
N TRP A 41 -1.97 8.71 5.46
CA TRP A 41 -0.76 8.35 4.77
C TRP A 41 -0.50 6.86 4.97
N PRO A 42 -0.21 6.12 3.90
CA PRO A 42 0.10 4.71 4.02
C PRO A 42 1.42 4.54 4.77
N GLU A 43 1.39 3.68 5.78
CA GLU A 43 2.60 3.23 6.48
C GLU A 43 3.35 2.18 5.67
N TYR A 44 2.63 1.46 4.81
CA TYR A 44 3.16 0.42 3.95
C TYR A 44 2.81 0.67 2.48
N VAL A 45 3.74 0.33 1.59
CA VAL A 45 3.50 0.28 0.15
C VAL A 45 3.82 -1.12 -0.33
N GLN A 46 2.88 -1.71 -1.06
CA GLN A 46 3.10 -2.97 -1.76
C GLN A 46 2.95 -2.73 -3.27
N VAL A 47 4.03 -3.04 -3.99
CA VAL A 47 4.01 -3.04 -5.45
C VAL A 47 3.63 -4.44 -5.93
N TYR A 48 2.68 -4.49 -6.85
CA TYR A 48 2.20 -5.69 -7.50
C TYR A 48 2.49 -5.62 -9.00
N PRO A 49 2.80 -6.75 -9.66
CA PRO A 49 2.92 -6.80 -11.12
C PRO A 49 1.56 -6.55 -11.79
N GLU A 50 0.48 -7.06 -11.19
CA GLU A 50 -0.90 -6.83 -11.64
C GLU A 50 -1.86 -6.96 -10.45
N PHE A 51 -3.03 -6.33 -10.55
CA PHE A 51 -4.08 -6.53 -9.55
C PHE A 51 -4.94 -7.75 -9.87
N PRO A 52 -5.34 -8.55 -8.86
CA PRO A 52 -6.27 -9.64 -9.07
C PRO A 52 -7.61 -9.08 -9.53
N VAL A 53 -8.03 -9.45 -10.74
CA VAL A 53 -9.31 -9.02 -11.32
C VAL A 53 -10.29 -10.19 -11.43
N THR A 54 -11.57 -9.86 -11.54
CA THR A 54 -12.59 -10.81 -12.01
C THR A 54 -12.45 -11.03 -13.51
N PRO A 55 -13.05 -12.11 -14.06
CA PRO A 55 -13.11 -12.31 -15.51
C PRO A 55 -13.76 -11.15 -16.27
N SER A 56 -14.52 -10.30 -15.57
CA SER A 56 -15.14 -9.08 -16.09
C SER A 56 -14.24 -7.83 -15.96
N GLY A 57 -12.99 -7.97 -15.50
CA GLY A 57 -12.01 -6.89 -15.37
C GLY A 57 -12.14 -6.04 -14.09
N LYS A 58 -13.02 -6.40 -13.15
CA LYS A 58 -13.18 -5.64 -11.89
C LYS A 58 -12.12 -6.07 -10.88
N ILE A 59 -11.51 -5.10 -10.19
CA ILE A 59 -10.54 -5.38 -9.13
C ILE A 59 -11.20 -6.16 -7.98
N LYS A 60 -10.64 -7.33 -7.66
CA LYS A 60 -11.03 -8.14 -6.51
C LYS A 60 -10.36 -7.60 -5.25
N LYS A 61 -10.95 -6.55 -4.66
CA LYS A 61 -10.47 -5.92 -3.42
C LYS A 61 -10.30 -6.92 -2.26
N PHE A 62 -11.11 -7.98 -2.21
CA PHE A 62 -11.00 -9.03 -1.19
C PHE A 62 -9.68 -9.80 -1.30
N ALA A 63 -9.32 -10.25 -2.51
CA ALA A 63 -8.06 -10.94 -2.75
C ALA A 63 -6.84 -10.06 -2.44
N LEU A 64 -6.90 -8.75 -2.73
CA LEU A 64 -5.85 -7.81 -2.34
C LEU A 64 -5.71 -7.72 -0.81
N ARG A 65 -6.83 -7.69 -0.07
CA ARG A 65 -6.79 -7.66 1.40
C ARG A 65 -6.18 -8.93 1.98
N GLU A 66 -6.50 -10.09 1.42
CA GLU A 66 -5.88 -11.36 1.82
C GLU A 66 -4.38 -11.36 1.53
N GLN A 67 -3.97 -10.95 0.33
CA GLN A 67 -2.55 -10.87 -0.03
C GLN A 67 -1.78 -9.93 0.91
N VAL A 68 -2.32 -8.74 1.21
CA VAL A 68 -1.70 -7.82 2.18
C VAL A 68 -1.66 -8.41 3.59
N ALA A 69 -2.68 -9.15 4.02
CA ALA A 69 -2.70 -9.79 5.33
C ALA A 69 -1.72 -10.96 5.45
N THR A 70 -1.35 -11.61 4.34
CA THR A 70 -0.38 -12.72 4.32
C THR A 70 1.08 -12.28 4.28
N ILE A 71 1.35 -11.01 3.93
CA ILE A 71 2.72 -10.49 3.84
C ILE A 71 3.08 -9.90 5.20
N ASP A 72 4.15 -10.41 5.81
CA ASP A 72 4.76 -9.83 7.01
C ASP A 72 5.42 -8.49 6.64
N THR A 73 4.61 -7.43 6.64
CA THR A 73 5.07 -6.07 6.40
C THR A 73 5.76 -5.58 7.66
N ARG A 74 7.04 -5.92 7.81
CA ARG A 74 7.87 -5.33 8.86
C ARG A 74 7.81 -3.80 8.72
N PRO A 75 7.53 -3.05 9.80
CA PRO A 75 7.63 -1.60 9.76
C PRO A 75 9.05 -1.25 9.35
N ILE A 76 9.18 -0.43 8.30
CA ILE A 76 10.48 0.09 7.83
C ILE A 76 11.01 1.21 8.74
N ASP A 77 10.49 1.33 9.96
CA ASP A 77 10.84 2.40 10.89
C ASP A 77 11.10 1.83 12.28
N GLU A 78 12.25 1.17 12.40
CA GLU A 78 13.07 1.23 13.60
C GLU A 78 14.50 1.57 13.13
N GLY A 79 14.75 2.85 12.86
CA GLY A 79 16.10 3.32 12.54
C GLY A 79 16.19 4.62 11.74
N ALA A 80 15.96 5.76 12.41
CA ALA A 80 16.85 6.94 12.48
C ALA A 80 16.10 8.18 12.99
#